data_AF-A0A1V4HCJ2-F1
#
_entry.id   AF-A0A1V4HCJ2-F1
#
_cell.length_a   1.000
_cell.length_b   1.000
_cell.length_c   1.000
_cell.angle_alpha   90.00
_cell.angle_beta   90.00
_cell.angle_gamma   90.00
#
_symmetry.space_group_name_H-M   'P 1'
#
loop_
_entity.id
_entity.type
_entity.pdbx_description
1 polymer ?
#
loop_
_entity_poly.entity_id
_entity_poly.type
_entity_poly.pdbx_seq_one_letter_code
_entity_poly.pdbx_strand_id
1 'polypeptide(L)' 'MDTNVGFAVSSGFILLFFLISIALFVVHIVLCVWAYRDSIRRGKNTEFAIIILLAMLFFPIIGLIVYLIIRND' A
#
# COMPACT_ATOMS: atom_id res chain seq x y z
N MET A 1 -2.39 -40.77 -13.67
CA MET A 1 -2.30 -39.71 -12.65
C MET A 1 -1.51 -38.53 -13.22
N ASP A 2 -2.11 -37.74 -14.12
CA ASP A 2 -2.32 -36.29 -14.02
C ASP A 2 -1.28 -35.38 -13.32
N THR A 3 0.02 -35.70 -13.36
CA THR A 3 1.08 -34.85 -12.81
C THR A 3 1.17 -33.48 -13.49
N ASN A 4 0.80 -33.40 -14.76
CA ASN A 4 0.83 -32.16 -15.55
C ASN A 4 -0.24 -31.14 -15.12
N VAL A 5 -1.45 -31.60 -14.76
CA VAL A 5 -2.51 -30.69 -14.30
C VAL A 5 -2.24 -30.16 -12.90
N GLY A 6 -1.65 -30.97 -12.01
CA GLY A 6 -1.19 -30.51 -10.70
C GLY A 6 -0.12 -29.42 -10.78
N PHE A 7 0.86 -29.57 -11.70
CA PHE A 7 1.92 -28.60 -11.93
C PHE A 7 1.40 -27.29 -12.56
N ALA A 8 0.48 -27.38 -13.53
CA ALA A 8 -0.12 -26.21 -14.19
C ALA A 8 -0.98 -25.39 -13.22
N VAL A 9 -1.78 -26.05 -12.37
CA VAL A 9 -2.61 -25.38 -11.36
C VAL A 9 -1.74 -24.68 -10.32
N SER A 10 -0.68 -25.33 -9.82
CA SER A 10 0.27 -24.73 -8.88
C SER A 10 0.97 -23.49 -9.46
N SER A 11 1.41 -23.57 -10.71
CA SER A 11 2.08 -22.46 -11.42
C SER A 11 1.14 -21.27 -11.63
N GLY A 12 -0.14 -21.52 -11.92
CA GLY A 12 -1.16 -20.49 -12.04
C GLY A 12 -1.40 -19.71 -10.74
N PHE A 13 -1.46 -20.41 -9.60
CA PHE A 13 -1.63 -19.77 -8.29
C PHE A 13 -0.42 -18.91 -7.91
N ILE A 14 0.80 -19.35 -8.20
CA ILE A 14 2.03 -18.58 -7.93
C ILE A 14 2.02 -17.27 -8.72
N LEU A 15 1.67 -17.33 -10.01
CA LEU A 15 1.64 -16.15 -10.88
C LEU A 15 0.57 -15.15 -10.42
N LEU A 16 -0.62 -15.66 -10.05
CA LEU A 16 -1.71 -14.84 -9.51
C LEU A 16 -1.32 -14.18 -8.17
N PHE A 17 -0.68 -14.93 -7.27
CA PHE A 17 -0.19 -14.39 -6.00
C PHE A 17 0.86 -13.29 -6.21
N PHE A 18 1.76 -13.46 -7.18
CA PHE A 18 2.78 -12.48 -7.52
C PHE A 18 2.16 -11.20 -8.09
N LEU A 19 1.17 -11.34 -8.98
CA LEU A 19 0.45 -10.22 -9.58
C LEU A 19 -0.33 -9.42 -8.53
N ILE A 20 -1.00 -10.09 -7.59
CA ILE A 20 -1.67 -9.44 -6.45
C ILE A 20 -0.66 -8.74 -5.55
N SER A 21 0.47 -9.39 -5.25
CA SER A 21 1.50 -8.79 -4.40
C SER A 21 2.08 -7.51 -5.02
N ILE A 22 2.33 -7.52 -6.33
CA ILE A 22 2.75 -6.33 -7.08
C ILE A 22 1.67 -5.25 -7.04
N ALA A 23 0.41 -5.61 -7.28
CA ALA A 23 -0.70 -4.65 -7.26
C ALA A 23 -0.82 -3.98 -5.87
N LEU A 24 -0.74 -4.77 -4.79
CA LEU A 24 -0.76 -4.25 -3.42
C LEU A 24 0.45 -3.37 -3.11
N PHE A 25 1.63 -3.72 -3.60
CA PHE A 25 2.83 -2.91 -3.44
C PHE A 25 2.69 -1.56 -4.17
N VAL A 26 2.17 -1.56 -5.40
CA VAL A 26 1.90 -0.32 -6.14
C VAL A 26 0.86 0.54 -5.42
N VAL A 27 -0.24 -0.06 -4.96
CA VAL A 27 -1.26 0.65 -4.16
C VAL A 27 -0.64 1.27 -2.91
N HIS A 28 0.26 0.55 -2.23
CA HIS A 28 0.94 1.05 -1.05
C HIS A 28 1.77 2.31 -1.34
N ILE A 29 2.58 2.31 -2.40
CA ILE A 29 3.36 3.48 -2.81
C ILE A 29 2.45 4.65 -3.23
N VAL A 30 1.38 4.36 -3.97
CA VAL A 30 0.39 5.37 -4.38
C VAL A 30 -0.25 6.02 -3.16
N LEU A 31 -0.60 5.24 -2.13
CA LEU A 31 -1.15 5.76 -0.87
C LEU A 31 -0.16 6.67 -0.15
N CYS A 32 1.12 6.30 -0.07
CA CYS A 32 2.17 7.15 0.54
C CYS A 32 2.29 8.50 -0.18
N VAL A 33 2.37 8.48 -1.52
CA VAL A 33 2.46 9.71 -2.33
C VAL A 33 1.20 10.54 -2.22
N TRP A 34 0.04 9.90 -2.20
CA TRP A 34 -1.24 10.57 -2.05
C TRP A 34 -1.37 11.23 -0.68
N ALA A 35 -1.02 10.55 0.41
CA ALA A 35 -1.08 11.09 1.76
C ALA A 35 -0.16 12.32 1.91
N TYR A 36 1.05 12.28 1.34
CA TYR A 36 1.95 13.44 1.32
C TYR A 36 1.37 14.61 0.53
N ARG A 37 0.89 14.37 -0.70
CA ARG A 37 0.28 15.43 -1.52
C ARG A 37 -0.99 16.00 -0.88
N ASP A 38 -1.82 15.17 -0.26
CA ASP A 38 -3.04 15.62 0.42
C ASP A 38 -2.71 16.46 1.65
N SER A 39 -1.72 16.05 2.44
CA SER A 39 -1.25 16.80 3.61
C SER A 39 -0.77 18.21 3.24
N ILE A 40 0.00 18.35 2.15
CA ILE A 40 0.45 19.65 1.65
C ILE A 40 -0.73 20.49 1.12
N ARG A 41 -1.66 19.89 0.38
CA ARG A 41 -2.83 20.60 -0.16
C ARG A 41 -3.74 21.19 0.92
N ARG A 42 -3.78 20.58 2.10
CA ARG A 42 -4.56 21.06 3.26
C ARG A 42 -3.85 22.17 4.05
N GLY A 43 -2.68 22.63 3.61
CA GLY A 43 -1.93 23.68 4.29
C GLY A 43 -1.31 23.24 5.62
N LYS A 44 -1.17 21.93 5.86
CA LYS A 44 -0.41 21.43 7.01
C LYS A 44 1.08 21.59 6.73
N ASN A 45 1.87 21.80 7.79
CA ASN A 45 3.31 21.94 7.69
C ASN A 45 3.94 20.72 6.99
N THR A 46 4.96 20.96 6.16
CA THR A 46 5.68 19.93 5.41
C THR A 46 6.24 18.83 6.32
N GLU A 47 6.66 19.19 7.54
CA GLU A 47 7.14 18.25 8.56
C GLU A 47 6.08 17.20 8.91
N PHE A 48 4.83 17.61 9.04
CA PHE A 48 3.71 16.72 9.33
C PHE A 48 3.44 15.73 8.19
N ALA A 49 3.52 16.23 6.95
CA ALA A 49 3.36 15.40 5.76
C ALA A 49 4.44 14.32 5.67
N ILE A 50 5.69 14.65 6.04
CA ILE A 50 6.81 13.70 6.05
C ILE A 50 6.65 12.67 7.17
N ILE A 51 6.21 13.07 8.36
CA ILE A 51 5.96 12.15 9.48
C ILE A 51 4.89 11.11 9.11
N ILE A 52 3.79 11.54 8.48
CA ILE A 52 2.74 10.61 8.02
C ILE A 52 3.26 9.68 6.93
N LEU A 53 4.00 10.22 5.95
CA LEU A 53 4.56 9.40 4.88
C LEU A 53 5.51 8.34 5.46
N LEU A 54 6.36 8.71 6.42
CA LEU A 54 7.28 7.79 7.08
C LEU A 54 6.54 6.76 7.92
N ALA A 55 5.53 7.18 8.69
CA ALA A 55 4.69 6.28 9.48
C ALA A 55 3.92 5.29 8.59
N MET A 56 3.41 5.74 7.45
CA MET A 56 2.73 4.89 6.47
C MET A 56 3.71 3.94 5.78
N LEU A 57 4.95 4.36 5.51
CA LEU A 57 5.98 3.51 4.90
C LEU A 57 6.38 2.34 5.81
N PHE A 58 6.61 2.60 7.11
CA PHE A 58 6.98 1.56 8.07
C PHE A 58 5.77 0.75 8.57
N PHE A 59 4.61 1.40 8.68
CA PHE A 59 3.38 0.79 9.15
C PHE A 59 2.23 1.12 8.17
N PRO A 60 2.11 0.39 7.05
CA PRO A 60 1.14 0.66 5.98
C PRO A 60 -0.28 0.86 6.47
N ILE A 61 -0.72 -0.07 7.32
CA ILE A 61 -2.10 -0.15 7.78
C ILE A 61 -2.33 0.89 8.88
N ILE A 62 -1.45 0.92 9.89
CA ILE A 62 -1.59 1.83 11.04
C ILE A 62 -1.39 3.29 10.61
N GLY A 63 -0.38 3.57 9.79
CA GLY A 63 -0.13 4.91 9.26
C GLY A 63 -1.28 5.42 8.37
N LEU A 64 -1.92 4.54 7.59
CA LEU A 64 -3.15 4.87 6.87
C LEU A 64 -4.30 5.19 7.81
N ILE A 65 -4.53 4.39 8.85
CA ILE A 65 -5.59 4.63 9.84
C ILE A 65 -5.36 5.95 10.56
N VAL A 66 -4.15 6.19 11.08
CA VAL A 66 -3.78 7.43 11.79
C VAL A 66 -3.97 8.65 10.88
N TYR A 67 -3.54 8.58 9.62
CA TYR A 67 -3.78 9.63 8.64
C TYR A 67 -5.27 9.88 8.43
N LEU A 68 -6.10 8.84 8.32
CA LEU A 68 -7.55 9.00 8.12
C LEU A 68 -8.24 9.62 9.34
N ILE A 69 -7.82 9.30 10.56
CA ILE A 69 -8.33 9.92 11.79
C ILE A 69 -8.00 11.42 11.78
N ILE A 70 -6.74 11.76 11.59
CA ILE A 70 -6.23 13.14 11.52
C ILE A 70 -6.84 13.94 10.36
N ARG A 71 -7.20 13.25 9.28
CA ARG A 71 -7.84 13.88 8.11
C ARG A 71 -9.27 14.32 8.40
N ASN A 72 -9.96 13.61 9.29
CA ASN A 72 -11.37 13.84 9.60
C ASN A 72 -11.59 14.80 10.78
N ASP A 73 -10.51 15.17 11.48
CA ASP A 73 -10.47 16.15 12.57
C ASP A 73 -9.82 17.45 12.06
#